data_AF-A0A1S3QXN9-F1
#
_entry.id   AF-A0A1S3QXN9-F1
#
_cell.length_a   1.000
_cell.length_b   1.000
_cell.length_c   1.000
_cell.angle_alpha   90.00
_cell.angle_beta   90.00
_cell.angle_gamma   90.00
#
_symmetry.space_group_name_H-M   'P 1'
#
loop_
_entity.id
_entity.type
_entity.pdbx_description
1 polymer ?
#
loop_
_entity_poly.entity_id
_entity_poly.type
_entity_poly.pdbx_seq_one_letter_code
_entity_poly.pdbx_strand_id
1 'polypeptide(L)'
;VCDVKYECFLSPGSSYARSSVVTAVKFTISDHPQTIDPLLKNCIGDFLKTLEDPDLNVRRVALVTFNSAAHNKPSLIRDLLDTVLPHLYNETKVRKELIREVEMGPFKHTVDDGLDIRKAAFECMYTLLDSCLDRLDIFEFLNHVEDGLKDHYDIKVF
;
A
#
# COMPACT_ATOMS: atom_id res chain seq x y z
N VAL A 1 25.21 4.82 10.95
CA VAL A 1 25.72 5.08 9.57
C VAL A 1 24.64 4.88 8.50
N CYS A 2 23.60 4.07 8.73
CA CYS A 2 22.47 3.94 7.81
C CYS A 2 21.32 4.95 8.03
N ASP A 3 21.11 5.47 9.24
CA ASP A 3 19.94 6.31 9.55
C ASP A 3 19.87 7.60 8.73
N VAL A 4 21.02 8.23 8.46
CA VAL A 4 21.05 9.57 7.83
C VAL A 4 20.84 9.54 6.31
N LYS A 5 20.97 8.38 5.63
CA LYS A 5 20.97 8.34 4.16
C LYS A 5 19.61 8.05 3.51
N TYR A 6 18.71 7.27 4.12
CA TYR A 6 17.44 6.92 3.49
C TYR A 6 16.31 7.90 3.80
N GLU A 7 16.26 8.45 5.03
CA GLU A 7 15.32 9.53 5.40
C GLU A 7 15.46 10.75 4.48
N CYS A 8 16.68 11.03 4.04
CA CYS A 8 16.98 12.15 3.16
C CYS A 8 16.36 12.00 1.74
N PHE A 9 16.07 10.78 1.29
CA PHE A 9 15.40 10.54 -0.01
C PHE A 9 13.87 10.54 0.09
N LEU A 10 13.32 10.46 1.29
CA LEU A 10 11.89 10.60 1.55
C LEU A 10 11.45 12.09 1.60
N SER A 11 12.42 13.03 1.60
CA SER A 11 12.23 14.51 1.60
C SER A 11 12.74 15.15 0.28
N PRO A 12 12.34 16.40 -0.06
CA PRO A 12 11.61 16.78 -1.29
C PRO A 12 12.27 16.38 -2.62
N GLY A 13 12.47 15.08 -2.84
CA GLY A 13 12.77 14.51 -4.15
C GLY A 13 11.50 14.45 -5.01
N SER A 14 11.68 14.22 -6.31
CA SER A 14 10.56 13.96 -7.23
C SER A 14 9.77 12.72 -6.80
N SER A 15 8.49 12.64 -7.17
CA SER A 15 7.67 11.44 -6.90
C SER A 15 8.30 10.16 -7.48
N TYR A 16 9.01 10.27 -8.60
CA TYR A 16 9.80 9.18 -9.17
C TYR A 16 10.93 8.72 -8.25
N ALA A 17 11.67 9.64 -7.63
CA ALA A 17 12.74 9.29 -6.70
C ALA A 17 12.19 8.56 -5.47
N ARG A 18 11.10 9.09 -4.87
CA ARG A 18 10.43 8.44 -3.73
C ARG A 18 9.91 7.04 -4.10
N SER A 19 9.22 6.92 -5.23
CA SER A 19 8.76 5.62 -5.77
C SER A 19 9.92 4.64 -5.98
N SER A 20 11.04 5.11 -6.51
CA SER A 20 12.20 4.26 -6.80
C SER A 20 12.85 3.72 -5.53
N VAL A 21 12.95 4.55 -4.49
CA VAL A 21 13.51 4.16 -3.20
C VAL A 21 12.62 3.13 -2.50
N VAL A 22 11.31 3.37 -2.45
CA VAL A 22 10.35 2.42 -1.86
C VAL A 22 10.35 1.09 -2.64
N THR A 23 10.42 1.16 -3.97
CA THR A 23 10.55 -0.03 -4.82
C THR A 23 11.86 -0.79 -4.58
N ALA A 24 12.98 -0.09 -4.39
CA ALA A 24 14.25 -0.74 -4.08
C ALA A 24 14.18 -1.50 -2.75
N VAL A 25 13.53 -0.92 -1.73
CA VAL A 25 13.29 -1.58 -0.44
C VAL A 25 12.43 -2.83 -0.61
N LYS A 26 11.39 -2.81 -1.45
CA LYS A 26 10.62 -4.02 -1.77
C LYS A 26 11.51 -5.18 -2.20
N PHE A 27 12.49 -4.93 -3.06
CA PHE A 27 13.39 -5.97 -3.58
C PHE A 27 14.44 -6.45 -2.57
N THR A 28 14.59 -5.81 -1.41
CA THR A 28 15.40 -6.35 -0.31
C THR A 28 14.63 -7.31 0.60
N ILE A 29 13.29 -7.34 0.49
CA ILE A 29 12.42 -8.25 1.23
C ILE A 29 12.45 -9.63 0.55
N SER A 30 13.20 -10.55 1.13
CA SER A 30 13.18 -11.97 0.78
C SER A 30 12.37 -12.77 1.80
N ASP A 31 11.86 -13.94 1.42
CA ASP A 31 11.31 -14.94 2.36
C ASP A 31 12.38 -15.41 3.35
N HIS A 32 13.60 -15.66 2.86
CA HIS A 32 14.64 -16.28 3.67
C HIS A 32 15.28 -15.26 4.61
N PRO A 33 15.80 -15.68 5.78
CA PRO A 33 16.53 -14.79 6.67
C PRO A 33 17.73 -14.16 5.97
N GLN A 34 17.83 -12.84 6.02
CA GLN A 34 18.93 -12.06 5.45
C GLN A 34 19.63 -11.24 6.54
N THR A 35 20.92 -10.96 6.35
CA THR A 35 21.70 -10.12 7.28
C THR A 35 21.17 -8.68 7.37
N ILE A 36 20.42 -8.22 6.37
CA ILE A 36 19.80 -6.90 6.35
C ILE A 36 18.50 -6.81 7.17
N ASP A 37 17.88 -7.94 7.54
CA ASP A 37 16.56 -7.97 8.19
C ASP A 37 16.49 -7.12 9.47
N PRO A 38 17.48 -7.12 10.39
CA PRO A 38 17.43 -6.27 11.59
C PRO A 38 17.46 -4.78 11.26
N LEU A 39 18.24 -4.39 10.25
CA LEU A 39 18.30 -3.00 9.80
C LEU A 39 16.97 -2.62 9.13
N LEU A 40 16.44 -3.51 8.29
CA LEU A 40 15.18 -3.32 7.59
C LEU A 40 14.01 -3.17 8.58
N LYS A 41 13.97 -3.97 9.64
CA LYS A 41 12.94 -3.86 10.68
C LYS A 41 12.94 -2.47 11.35
N ASN A 42 14.10 -1.84 11.49
CA ASN A 42 14.20 -0.52 12.11
C ASN A 42 13.76 0.62 11.17
N CYS A 43 13.94 0.48 9.85
CA CYS A 43 13.64 1.57 8.89
C CYS A 43 12.37 1.34 8.05
N ILE A 44 11.79 0.14 8.04
CA ILE A 44 10.61 -0.18 7.20
C ILE A 44 9.43 0.75 7.50
N GLY A 45 9.26 1.15 8.76
CA GLY A 45 8.21 2.09 9.17
C GLY A 45 8.32 3.45 8.48
N ASP A 46 9.53 3.94 8.20
CA ASP A 46 9.72 5.22 7.51
C ASP A 46 9.31 5.14 6.04
N PHE A 47 9.54 4.00 5.39
CA PHE A 47 9.05 3.78 4.04
C PHE A 47 7.52 3.62 4.01
N LEU A 48 6.92 3.00 5.02
CA LEU A 48 5.47 2.84 5.08
C LEU A 48 4.72 4.16 5.31
N LYS A 49 5.37 5.22 5.85
CA LYS A 49 4.81 6.58 5.87
C LYS A 49 4.47 7.12 4.48
N THR A 50 5.07 6.56 3.42
CA THR A 50 4.74 6.94 2.03
C THR A 50 3.34 6.49 1.57
N LEU A 51 2.60 5.73 2.39
CA LEU A 51 1.17 5.51 2.20
C LEU A 51 0.35 6.80 2.26
N GLU A 52 0.88 7.86 2.87
CA GLU A 52 0.25 9.18 2.95
C GLU A 52 0.83 10.17 1.92
N ASP A 53 1.64 9.71 0.97
CA ASP A 53 2.28 10.57 -0.01
C ASP A 53 1.23 11.30 -0.89
N PRO A 54 1.44 12.58 -1.24
CA PRO A 54 0.51 13.29 -2.12
C PRO A 54 0.38 12.63 -3.50
N ASP A 55 1.44 11.97 -3.99
CA ASP A 55 1.45 11.30 -5.29
C ASP A 55 0.82 9.90 -5.20
N LEU A 56 -0.17 9.67 -6.06
CA LEU A 56 -0.91 8.40 -6.13
C LEU A 56 0.00 7.20 -6.43
N ASN A 57 0.99 7.36 -7.31
CA ASN A 57 1.86 6.25 -7.66
C ASN A 57 2.81 5.90 -6.51
N VAL A 58 3.27 6.89 -5.73
CA VAL A 58 4.08 6.63 -4.54
C VAL A 58 3.28 5.82 -3.52
N ARG A 59 2.03 6.20 -3.24
CA ARG A 59 1.13 5.44 -2.35
C ARG A 59 0.88 4.01 -2.84
N ARG A 60 0.65 3.84 -4.14
CA ARG A 60 0.49 2.52 -4.75
C ARG A 60 1.73 1.63 -4.55
N VAL A 61 2.92 2.19 -4.76
CA VAL A 61 4.19 1.47 -4.56
C VAL A 61 4.40 1.13 -3.08
N ALA A 62 3.99 2.01 -2.17
CA ALA A 62 4.03 1.75 -0.73
C ALA A 62 3.12 0.56 -0.35
N LEU A 63 1.89 0.51 -0.87
CA LEU A 63 0.98 -0.63 -0.69
C LEU A 63 1.58 -1.94 -1.24
N VAL A 64 2.12 -1.92 -2.46
CA VAL A 64 2.75 -3.12 -3.05
C VAL A 64 3.97 -3.59 -2.23
N THR A 65 4.72 -2.66 -1.66
CA THR A 65 5.86 -2.96 -0.79
C THR A 65 5.41 -3.54 0.55
N PHE A 66 4.36 -2.96 1.13
CA PHE A 66 3.70 -3.49 2.32
C PHE A 66 3.16 -4.91 2.08
N ASN A 67 2.48 -5.16 0.96
CA ASN A 67 1.99 -6.48 0.59
C ASN A 67 3.13 -7.50 0.50
N SER A 68 4.24 -7.12 -0.12
CA SER A 68 5.45 -7.95 -0.22
C SER A 68 6.04 -8.27 1.16
N ALA A 69 6.01 -7.32 2.09
CA ALA A 69 6.44 -7.55 3.47
C ALA A 69 5.47 -8.48 4.21
N ALA A 70 4.15 -8.24 4.10
CA ALA A 70 3.12 -9.07 4.71
C ALA A 70 3.19 -10.52 4.23
N HIS A 71 3.37 -10.73 2.92
CA HIS A 71 3.44 -12.05 2.33
C HIS A 71 4.74 -12.80 2.68
N ASN A 72 5.90 -12.16 2.48
CA ASN A 72 7.18 -12.85 2.54
C ASN A 72 7.87 -12.79 3.91
N LYS A 73 7.62 -11.72 4.69
CA LYS A 73 8.29 -11.53 5.98
C LYS A 73 7.44 -10.69 6.95
N PRO A 74 6.32 -11.26 7.46
CA PRO A 74 5.37 -10.52 8.30
C PRO A 74 6.00 -9.93 9.58
N SER A 75 7.09 -10.52 10.08
CA SER A 75 7.83 -10.05 11.26
C SER A 75 8.41 -8.64 11.15
N LEU A 76 8.54 -8.10 9.92
CA LEU A 76 8.94 -6.72 9.67
C LEU A 76 7.82 -5.70 9.94
N ILE A 77 6.57 -6.08 9.70
CA ILE A 77 5.43 -5.15 9.72
C ILE A 77 4.46 -5.39 10.87
N ARG A 78 4.52 -6.56 11.52
CA ARG A 78 3.55 -6.98 12.56
C ARG A 78 3.39 -5.97 13.69
N ASP A 79 4.51 -5.37 14.13
CA ASP A 79 4.53 -4.39 15.21
C ASP A 79 4.06 -2.99 14.76
N LEU A 80 3.86 -2.79 13.45
CA LEU A 80 3.45 -1.53 12.83
C LEU A 80 1.99 -1.52 12.36
N LEU A 81 1.30 -2.68 12.43
CA LEU A 81 -0.06 -2.82 11.89
C LEU A 81 -1.05 -1.83 12.50
N ASP A 82 -0.97 -1.61 13.81
CA ASP A 82 -1.87 -0.69 14.52
C ASP A 82 -1.79 0.75 13.94
N THR A 83 -0.62 1.14 13.43
CA THR A 83 -0.39 2.43 12.76
C THR A 83 -0.74 2.38 11.27
N VAL A 84 -0.45 1.27 10.59
CA VAL A 84 -0.56 1.16 9.12
C VAL A 84 -1.99 0.86 8.65
N LEU A 85 -2.75 0.06 9.40
CA LEU A 85 -4.10 -0.39 9.02
C LEU A 85 -5.05 0.77 8.73
N PRO A 86 -5.12 1.85 9.53
CA PRO A 86 -5.97 3.00 9.20
C PRO A 86 -5.66 3.62 7.83
N HIS A 87 -4.39 3.71 7.45
CA HIS A 87 -3.97 4.24 6.15
C HIS A 87 -4.31 3.28 5.02
N LEU A 88 -4.07 1.97 5.22
CA LEU A 88 -4.44 0.93 4.27
C LEU A 88 -5.95 0.97 3.99
N TYR A 89 -6.77 0.97 5.03
CA TYR A 89 -8.22 1.06 4.93
C TYR A 89 -8.70 2.35 4.28
N ASN A 90 -8.02 3.47 4.51
CA ASN A 90 -8.35 4.72 3.83
C ASN A 90 -8.08 4.67 2.31
N GLU A 91 -7.12 3.86 1.86
CA GLU A 91 -6.87 3.63 0.44
C GLU A 91 -7.85 2.63 -0.21
N THR A 92 -8.75 1.98 0.56
CA THR A 92 -9.87 1.18 0.01
C THR A 92 -11.06 2.02 -0.43
N LYS A 93 -11.12 3.30 -0.04
CA LYS A 93 -12.29 4.15 -0.25
C LYS A 93 -12.29 4.76 -1.65
N VAL A 94 -13.45 4.76 -2.30
CA VAL A 94 -13.66 5.46 -3.57
C VAL A 94 -13.53 6.97 -3.37
N ARG A 95 -12.63 7.58 -4.14
CA ARG A 95 -12.36 9.03 -4.12
C ARG A 95 -12.92 9.68 -5.38
N LYS A 96 -14.03 10.40 -5.22
CA LYS A 96 -14.76 11.01 -6.35
C LYS A 96 -13.92 12.02 -7.12
N GLU A 97 -12.99 12.67 -6.44
CA GLU A 97 -12.03 13.60 -7.03
C GLU A 97 -11.04 12.93 -8.01
N LEU A 98 -10.90 11.60 -7.97
CA LEU A 98 -10.07 10.82 -8.90
C LEU A 98 -10.87 10.22 -10.06
N ILE A 99 -12.19 10.46 -10.11
CA ILE A 99 -13.09 9.93 -11.13
C ILE A 99 -13.46 11.05 -12.10
N ARG A 100 -13.22 10.81 -13.39
CA ARG A 100 -13.53 11.77 -14.46
C ARG A 100 -14.22 11.09 -15.64
N GLU A 101 -15.17 11.79 -16.25
CA GLU A 101 -15.74 11.36 -17.53
C GLU A 101 -14.90 11.94 -18.68
N VAL A 102 -14.44 11.06 -19.56
CA VAL A 102 -13.74 11.43 -20.79
C VAL A 102 -14.70 11.26 -21.96
N GLU A 103 -14.95 12.33 -22.70
CA GLU A 103 -15.75 12.27 -23.92
C GLU A 103 -14.91 11.70 -25.07
N MET A 104 -15.42 10.65 -25.69
CA MET A 104 -14.88 9.99 -26.87
C MET A 104 -15.88 10.13 -28.02
N GLY A 105 -16.15 11.37 -28.43
CA GLY A 105 -17.18 11.70 -29.43
C GLY A 105 -18.59 11.49 -28.86
N PRO A 106 -19.44 10.61 -29.45
CA PRO A 106 -20.78 10.33 -28.91
C PRO A 106 -20.75 9.43 -27.65
N PHE A 107 -19.60 8.90 -27.27
CA PHE A 107 -19.43 8.02 -26.12
C PHE A 107 -18.82 8.76 -24.94
N LYS A 108 -19.21 8.36 -23.72
CA LYS A 108 -18.58 8.79 -22.48
C LYS A 108 -17.91 7.60 -21.82
N HIS A 109 -16.67 7.76 -21.39
CA HIS A 109 -15.93 6.74 -20.66
C HIS A 109 -15.51 7.29 -19.30
N THR A 110 -15.94 6.63 -18.23
CA THR A 110 -15.53 6.97 -16.87
C THR A 110 -14.15 6.40 -16.60
N VAL A 111 -13.20 7.27 -16.25
CA VAL A 111 -11.85 6.91 -15.84
C VAL A 111 -11.73 7.17 -14.35
N ASP A 112 -11.31 6.15 -13.60
CA ASP A 112 -11.03 6.21 -12.17
C ASP A 112 -9.53 6.05 -11.96
N ASP A 113 -8.83 7.18 -11.77
CA ASP A 113 -7.38 7.21 -11.57
C ASP A 113 -6.97 6.62 -10.19
N GLY A 114 -7.94 6.35 -9.29
CA GLY A 114 -7.72 5.72 -7.99
C GLY A 114 -7.95 4.20 -7.96
N LEU A 115 -8.43 3.60 -9.05
CA LEU A 115 -8.82 2.18 -9.08
C LEU A 115 -7.65 1.24 -8.75
N ASP A 116 -6.47 1.48 -9.30
CA ASP A 116 -5.29 0.61 -9.09
C ASP A 116 -4.77 0.66 -7.65
N ILE A 117 -4.94 1.77 -6.95
CA ILE A 117 -4.59 1.89 -5.53
C ILE A 117 -5.56 1.07 -4.69
N ARG A 118 -6.87 1.17 -4.97
CA ARG A 118 -7.88 0.38 -4.25
C ARG A 118 -7.65 -1.12 -4.44
N LYS A 119 -7.33 -1.56 -5.66
CA LYS A 119 -6.93 -2.95 -5.94
C LYS A 119 -5.74 -3.37 -5.06
N ALA A 120 -4.67 -2.57 -5.04
CA ALA A 120 -3.50 -2.87 -4.22
C ALA A 120 -3.83 -2.92 -2.71
N ALA A 121 -4.74 -2.06 -2.24
CA ALA A 121 -5.18 -2.05 -0.85
C ALA A 121 -5.97 -3.33 -0.49
N PHE A 122 -6.92 -3.76 -1.33
CA PHE A 122 -7.65 -5.00 -1.11
C PHE A 122 -6.75 -6.24 -1.21
N GLU A 123 -5.75 -6.23 -2.09
CA GLU A 123 -4.74 -7.29 -2.16
C GLU A 123 -3.91 -7.38 -0.86
N CYS A 124 -3.55 -6.24 -0.26
CA CYS A 124 -2.90 -6.21 1.05
C CYS A 124 -3.81 -6.79 2.14
N MET A 125 -5.10 -6.40 2.14
CA MET A 125 -6.07 -6.93 3.10
C MET A 125 -6.19 -8.45 3.00
N TYR A 126 -6.27 -8.99 1.78
CA TYR A 126 -6.30 -10.44 1.55
C TYR A 126 -5.06 -11.13 2.13
N THR A 127 -3.86 -10.63 1.84
CA THR A 127 -2.61 -11.20 2.36
C THR A 127 -2.50 -11.15 3.88
N LEU A 128 -3.05 -10.11 4.52
CA LEU A 128 -3.06 -9.99 5.98
C LEU A 128 -3.96 -11.04 6.66
N LEU A 129 -4.99 -11.57 5.99
CA LEU A 129 -5.80 -12.67 6.51
C LEU A 129 -4.97 -13.94 6.72
N ASP A 130 -4.01 -14.21 5.84
CA ASP A 130 -3.15 -15.40 5.95
C ASP A 130 -1.98 -15.17 6.92
N SER A 131 -1.40 -13.98 6.91
CA SER A 131 -0.13 -13.69 7.58
C SER A 131 -0.24 -13.09 8.98
N CYS A 132 -1.30 -12.30 9.25
CA CYS A 132 -1.40 -11.44 10.43
C CYS A 132 -2.82 -11.36 11.02
N LEU A 133 -3.66 -12.39 10.84
CA LEU A 133 -5.07 -12.38 11.26
C LEU A 133 -5.28 -11.99 12.72
N ASP A 134 -4.38 -12.42 13.60
CA ASP A 134 -4.48 -12.18 15.05
C ASP A 134 -4.25 -10.72 15.46
N ARG A 135 -3.84 -9.87 14.52
CA ARG A 135 -3.65 -8.42 14.69
C ARG A 135 -4.75 -7.58 14.05
N LEU A 136 -5.75 -8.20 13.43
CA LEU A 136 -6.81 -7.50 12.71
C LEU A 136 -8.07 -7.37 13.59
N ASP A 137 -8.68 -6.19 13.57
CA ASP A 137 -10.08 -6.06 14.00
C ASP A 137 -10.97 -6.60 12.87
N ILE A 138 -11.60 -7.76 13.14
CA ILE A 138 -12.42 -8.46 12.16
C ILE A 138 -13.63 -7.62 11.73
N PHE A 139 -14.22 -6.83 12.63
CA PHE A 139 -15.40 -6.03 12.29
C PHE A 139 -15.03 -4.85 11.39
N GLU A 140 -13.93 -4.16 11.69
CA GLU A 140 -13.42 -3.10 10.83
C GLU A 140 -13.04 -3.67 9.44
N PHE A 141 -12.31 -4.78 9.42
CA PHE A 141 -11.95 -5.47 8.19
C PHE A 141 -13.18 -5.81 7.32
N LEU A 142 -14.22 -6.38 7.93
CA LEU A 142 -15.45 -6.75 7.21
C LEU A 142 -16.21 -5.54 6.67
N ASN A 143 -16.21 -4.40 7.36
CA ASN A 143 -16.82 -3.17 6.83
C ASN A 143 -16.14 -2.75 5.51
N HIS A 144 -14.81 -2.82 5.45
CA HIS A 144 -14.06 -2.50 4.23
C HIS A 144 -14.30 -3.51 3.11
N VAL A 145 -14.43 -4.80 3.43
CA VAL A 145 -14.81 -5.84 2.45
C VAL A 145 -16.21 -5.58 1.89
N GLU A 146 -17.18 -5.24 2.73
CA GLU A 146 -18.54 -4.93 2.30
C GLU A 146 -18.56 -3.76 1.31
N ASP A 147 -17.76 -2.73 1.57
CA ASP A 147 -17.60 -1.59 0.65
C ASP A 147 -16.94 -2.01 -0.67
N GLY A 148 -15.92 -2.87 -0.64
CA GLY A 148 -15.29 -3.43 -1.84
C GLY A 148 -16.25 -4.20 -2.74
N LEU A 149 -17.19 -4.97 -2.17
CA LEU A 149 -18.22 -5.68 -2.93
C LEU A 149 -19.21 -4.74 -3.65
N LYS A 150 -19.30 -3.49 -3.23
CA LYS A 150 -20.12 -2.44 -3.87
C LYS A 150 -19.35 -1.64 -4.92
N ASP A 151 -18.02 -1.78 -5.00
CA ASP A 151 -17.13 -0.98 -5.85
C ASP A 151 -17.12 -1.43 -7.33
N HIS A 152 -16.08 -1.10 -8.09
CA HIS A 152 -15.85 -1.45 -9.48
C HIS A 152 -15.74 -2.96 -9.67
N TYR A 153 -16.16 -3.46 -10.83
CA TYR A 153 -16.17 -4.90 -11.15
C TYR A 153 -14.82 -5.57 -10.85
N ASP A 154 -13.72 -4.96 -11.28
CA ASP A 154 -12.37 -5.51 -11.04
C ASP A 154 -11.99 -5.64 -9.56
N ILE A 155 -12.61 -4.89 -8.65
CA ILE A 155 -12.39 -5.06 -7.20
C ILE A 155 -13.24 -6.23 -6.68
N LYS A 156 -14.47 -6.41 -7.21
CA LYS A 156 -15.38 -7.50 -6.77
C LYS A 156 -14.89 -8.88 -7.18
N VAL A 157 -14.15 -8.96 -8.27
CA VAL A 157 -13.68 -10.21 -8.87
C VAL A 157 -12.29 -10.60 -8.35
N PHE A 158 -11.70 -9.74 -7.53
CA PHE A 158 -10.42 -10.00 -6.87
C PHE A 158 -10.55 -11.07 -5.79
#